data_AF-A0A6B3CTN6-F1
#
_entry.id   AF-A0A6B3CTN6-F1
#
_cell.length_a   1.000
_cell.length_b   1.000
_cell.length_c   1.000
_cell.angle_alpha   90.00
_cell.angle_beta   90.00
_cell.angle_gamma   90.00
#
_symmetry.space_group_name_H-M   'P 1'
#
loop_
_entity.id
_entity.type
_entity.pdbx_description
1 polymer ?
#
loop_
_entity_poly.entity_id
_entity_poly.type
_entity_poly.pdbx_seq_one_letter_code
_entity_poly.pdbx_strand_id
1 'polypeptide(L)'
;EGFHAKDVQNGQYDVEKYVLVNQPSPFVSTTYDHDLYKTWYKSGYNYYIDAPGGIDVNKTIGDTHKWADQVEVAFPGGIQRKY
;
A
#
# COMPACT_ATOMS: atom_id res chain seq x y z
N GLU A 1 4.17 -7.32 15.38
CA GLU A 1 2.85 -6.71 15.63
C GLU A 1 1.94 -6.88 14.41
N GLY A 2 2.52 -6.81 13.22
CA GLY A 2 1.79 -6.76 11.96
C GLY A 2 2.14 -5.41 11.31
N PHE A 3 1.45 -5.05 10.24
CA PHE A 3 1.53 -3.70 9.69
C PHE A 3 0.26 -2.96 10.08
N HIS A 4 0.39 -1.94 10.93
CA HIS A 4 -0.73 -1.12 11.34
C HIS A 4 -0.84 0.12 10.44
N ALA A 5 -2.06 0.45 10.03
CA ALA A 5 -2.34 1.70 9.35
C ALA A 5 -2.11 2.90 10.30
N LYS A 6 -1.74 4.05 9.74
CA LYS A 6 -1.37 5.22 10.53
C LYS A 6 -2.56 5.88 11.22
N ASP A 7 -3.68 6.02 10.51
CA ASP A 7 -4.89 6.63 11.05
C ASP A 7 -6.15 6.03 10.41
N VAL A 8 -6.78 5.11 11.15
CA VAL A 8 -8.01 4.45 10.70
C VAL A 8 -9.24 5.30 10.99
N GLN A 9 -9.20 6.29 11.88
CA GLN A 9 -10.40 7.04 12.26
C GLN A 9 -10.58 8.29 11.42
N ASN A 10 -9.49 9.04 11.19
CA ASN A 10 -9.52 10.35 10.53
C ASN A 10 -8.57 10.45 9.32
N GLY A 11 -7.93 9.34 8.92
CA GLY A 11 -7.00 9.30 7.80
C GLY A 11 -7.65 9.52 6.43
N GLN A 12 -6.82 9.59 5.40
CA GLN A 12 -7.27 9.71 4.02
C GLN A 12 -7.86 8.41 3.47
N TYR A 13 -9.17 8.35 3.30
CA TYR A 13 -9.87 7.18 2.75
C TYR A 13 -9.92 7.13 1.22
N ASP A 14 -9.67 8.26 0.54
CA ASP A 14 -9.62 8.31 -0.92
C ASP A 14 -8.29 7.71 -1.42
N VAL A 15 -8.39 6.60 -2.17
CA VAL A 15 -7.23 5.82 -2.63
C VAL A 15 -6.37 6.64 -3.58
N GLU A 16 -6.95 7.42 -4.49
CA GLU A 16 -6.20 8.25 -5.43
C GLU A 16 -5.39 9.33 -4.70
N LYS A 17 -6.02 10.04 -3.75
CA LYS A 17 -5.34 11.06 -2.94
C LYS A 17 -4.22 10.47 -2.10
N TYR A 18 -4.42 9.27 -1.55
CA TYR A 18 -3.40 8.56 -0.79
C TYR A 18 -2.18 8.17 -1.65
N VAL A 19 -2.42 7.62 -2.85
CA VAL A 19 -1.37 7.17 -3.78
C VAL A 19 -0.57 8.37 -4.30
N LEU A 20 -1.25 9.47 -4.64
CA LEU A 20 -0.58 10.68 -5.15
C LEU A 20 0.20 11.42 -4.07
N VAL A 21 -0.34 11.48 -2.85
CA VAL A 21 0.24 12.21 -1.73
C VAL A 21 0.31 11.30 -0.50
N ASN A 22 1.52 10.89 -0.14
CA ASN A 22 1.75 10.09 1.06
C ASN A 22 1.39 10.90 2.32
N GLN A 23 0.25 10.57 2.92
CA GLN A 23 -0.31 11.20 4.10
C GLN A 23 -0.91 10.15 5.05
N PRO A 24 -1.16 10.48 6.33
CA PRO A 24 -1.82 9.54 7.25
C PRO A 24 -3.13 9.00 6.66
N SER A 25 -3.27 7.68 6.66
CA SER A 25 -4.37 6.98 5.99
C SER A 25 -4.72 5.69 6.75
N PRO A 26 -5.89 5.09 6.45
CA PRO A 26 -6.27 3.78 6.96
C PRO A 26 -5.56 2.65 6.21
N PHE A 27 -4.63 2.93 5.30
CA PHE A 27 -4.02 1.95 4.40
C PHE A 27 -2.58 1.59 4.80
N VAL A 28 -2.23 0.34 4.53
CA VAL A 28 -0.85 -0.12 4.41
C VAL A 28 -0.61 -0.50 2.95
N SER A 29 0.32 0.18 2.29
CA SER A 29 0.73 -0.15 0.91
C SER A 29 1.54 -1.42 0.86
N THR A 30 1.25 -2.24 -0.15
CA THR A 30 2.04 -3.37 -0.60
C THR A 30 2.12 -3.35 -2.12
N THR A 31 2.89 -4.24 -2.73
CA THR A 31 3.03 -4.30 -4.18
C THR A 31 3.03 -5.75 -4.64
N TYR A 32 2.55 -5.98 -5.87
CA TYR A 32 2.76 -7.26 -6.56
C TYR A 32 4.22 -7.43 -7.04
N ASP A 33 4.98 -6.34 -7.20
CA ASP A 33 6.34 -6.38 -7.69
C ASP A 33 7.34 -6.70 -6.57
N HIS A 34 7.90 -7.92 -6.60
CA HIS A 34 8.97 -8.33 -5.71
C HIS A 34 10.17 -7.38 -5.71
N ASP A 35 10.47 -6.75 -6.84
CA ASP A 35 11.66 -5.94 -7.06
C ASP A 35 11.49 -4.46 -6.71
N LEU A 36 10.29 -4.01 -6.33
CA LEU A 36 10.03 -2.60 -6.04
C LEU A 36 10.94 -2.06 -4.92
N TYR A 37 11.40 -2.90 -3.99
CA TYR A 37 12.35 -2.49 -2.95
C TYR A 37 13.65 -1.85 -3.51
N LYS A 38 14.03 -2.16 -4.76
CA LYS A 38 15.20 -1.58 -5.43
C LYS A 38 15.03 -0.09 -5.71
N THR A 39 13.79 0.42 -5.85
CA THR A 39 13.50 1.84 -6.03
C THR A 39 13.48 2.59 -4.68
N TRP A 40 13.14 1.88 -3.60
CA TRP A 40 13.07 2.41 -2.24
C TRP A 40 14.43 2.35 -1.51
N TYR A 41 15.39 3.13 -2.00
CA TYR A 41 16.80 3.16 -1.56
C TYR A 41 17.07 3.39 -0.06
N LYS A 42 16.07 3.82 0.74
CA LYS A 42 16.18 4.01 2.19
C LYS A 42 15.56 2.86 3.01
N SER A 43 14.81 1.97 2.37
CA SER A 43 14.16 0.84 3.04
C SER A 43 15.13 -0.33 3.15
N GLY A 44 15.45 -0.72 4.39
CA GLY A 44 16.42 -1.79 4.67
C GLY A 44 15.85 -3.22 4.60
N TYR A 45 14.56 -3.38 4.33
CA TYR A 45 13.85 -4.66 4.39
C TYR A 45 12.89 -4.82 3.22
N ASN A 46 12.82 -6.04 2.67
CA ASN A 46 11.76 -6.47 1.76
C ASN A 46 10.87 -7.49 2.50
N TYR A 47 9.64 -7.13 2.84
CA TYR A 47 8.72 -8.00 3.56
C TYR A 47 7.88 -8.81 2.59
N TYR A 48 7.74 -10.11 2.87
CA TYR A 48 6.93 -11.04 2.08
C TYR A 48 5.59 -11.21 2.79
N ILE A 49 4.48 -11.07 2.05
CA ILE A 49 3.12 -11.01 2.58
C ILE A 49 2.26 -12.02 1.80
N ASP A 50 1.54 -12.88 2.53
CA ASP A 50 0.52 -13.79 2.01
C ASP A 50 -0.81 -13.52 2.74
N ALA A 51 -1.52 -12.50 2.25
CA ALA A 51 -2.73 -11.97 2.87
C ALA A 51 -3.92 -12.00 1.91
N PRO A 52 -5.14 -12.34 2.38
CA PRO A 52 -6.34 -12.25 1.56
C PRO A 52 -6.82 -10.80 1.41
N GLY A 53 -7.46 -10.50 0.27
CA GLY A 53 -8.10 -9.21 0.02
C GLY A 53 -7.13 -8.14 -0.49
N GLY A 54 -7.21 -6.94 0.09
CA GLY A 54 -6.51 -5.75 -0.40
C GLY A 54 -7.25 -5.07 -1.57
N ILE A 55 -6.99 -3.77 -1.73
CA ILE A 55 -7.52 -2.96 -2.83
C ILE A 55 -6.44 -2.87 -3.90
N ASP A 56 -6.68 -3.50 -5.05
CA ASP A 56 -5.86 -3.31 -6.24
C ASP A 56 -6.03 -1.86 -6.74
N VAL A 57 -4.97 -1.06 -6.58
CA VAL A 57 -5.00 0.38 -6.84
C VAL A 57 -5.28 0.64 -8.32
N ASN A 58 -4.52 0.01 -9.22
CA ASN A 58 -4.64 0.25 -10.66
C ASN A 58 -6.03 -0.16 -11.20
N LYS A 59 -6.63 -1.23 -10.65
CA LYS A 59 -8.02 -1.59 -11.01
C LYS A 59 -9.08 -0.63 -10.44
N THR A 60 -8.75 0.10 -9.37
CA THR A 60 -9.68 1.01 -8.68
C THR A 60 -9.65 2.41 -9.27
N ILE A 61 -8.46 2.96 -9.54
CA ILE A 61 -8.27 4.35 -9.97
C ILE A 61 -7.69 4.47 -11.40
N GLY A 62 -7.52 3.35 -12.10
CA GLY A 62 -6.90 3.28 -13.42
C GLY A 62 -5.38 3.13 -13.36
N ASP A 63 -4.75 2.91 -14.50
CA ASP A 63 -3.30 2.65 -14.65
C ASP A 63 -2.54 3.80 -15.33
N THR A 64 -3.17 4.98 -15.44
CA THR A 64 -2.58 6.16 -16.09
C THR A 64 -1.96 7.16 -15.11
N HIS A 65 -2.09 6.94 -13.80
CA HIS A 65 -1.53 7.84 -12.79
C HIS A 65 -0.01 7.67 -12.65
N LYS A 66 0.65 8.67 -12.03
CA LYS A 66 2.12 8.77 -11.89
C LYS A 66 2.79 7.54 -11.28
N TRP A 67 2.05 6.73 -10.51
CA TRP A 67 2.57 5.63 -9.69
C TRP A 67 2.00 4.27 -10.10
N ALA A 68 1.41 4.15 -11.28
CA ALA A 68 0.79 2.91 -11.74
C ALA A 68 1.82 1.76 -11.92
N ASP A 69 3.09 2.10 -12.13
CA ASP A 69 4.20 1.15 -12.20
C ASP A 69 4.50 0.45 -10.88
N GLN A 70 4.06 1.01 -9.75
CA GLN A 70 4.21 0.37 -8.44
C GLN A 70 3.29 -0.82 -8.21
N VAL A 71 2.28 -1.01 -9.08
CA VAL A 71 1.31 -2.13 -9.02
C VAL A 71 0.83 -2.39 -7.58
N GLU A 72 0.37 -1.31 -6.95
CA GLU A 72 0.09 -1.26 -5.52
C GLU A 72 -1.19 -2.04 -5.15
N VAL A 73 -1.12 -2.71 -4.00
CA VAL A 73 -2.28 -3.23 -3.28
C VAL A 73 -2.34 -2.56 -1.91
N ALA A 74 -3.40 -1.79 -1.66
CA ALA A 74 -3.61 -1.09 -0.41
C ALA A 74 -4.48 -1.91 0.55
N PHE A 75 -4.01 -2.16 1.77
CA PHE A 75 -4.74 -2.90 2.81
C PHE A 75 -5.40 -1.96 3.83
N PRO A 76 -6.75 -1.81 3.82
CA PRO A 76 -7.47 -1.02 4.81
C PRO A 76 -7.41 -1.69 6.19
N GLY A 77 -7.05 -0.93 7.22
CA GLY A 77 -6.84 -1.44 8.58
C GLY A 77 -5.48 -2.14 8.79
N GLY A 78 -4.68 -2.30 7.73
CA GLY A 78 -3.37 -2.93 7.77
C GLY A 78 -3.40 -4.46 7.64
N ILE A 79 -2.33 -5.11 8.10
CA ILE A 79 -2.04 -6.53 7.85
C ILE A 79 -1.68 -7.20 9.18
N GLN A 80 -2.46 -8.20 9.57
CA GLN A 80 -2.16 -8.98 10.78
C GLN A 80 -0.93 -9.87 10.56
N ARG A 81 -0.07 -9.99 11.58
CA ARG A 81 1.20 -10.74 11.51
C ARG A 81 1.12 -12.19 11.00
N LYS A 82 -0.04 -12.83 11.10
CA LYS A 82 -0.22 -14.23 10.67
C LYS A 82 -0.27 -14.38 9.13
N TYR A 83 -0.35 -13.26 8.42
CA TYR A 83 -0.31 -13.13 6.97
C TYR A 83 1.02 -12.55 6.51
#